data_AF-A0A9E3K439-F1
#
_entry.id   AF-A0A9E3K439-F1
#
_cell.length_a   1.000
_cell.length_b   1.000
_cell.length_c   1.000
_cell.angle_alpha   90.00
_cell.angle_beta   90.00
_cell.angle_gamma   90.00
#
_symmetry.space_group_name_H-M   'P 1'
#
loop_
_entity.id
_entity.type
_entity.pdbx_description
1 polymer ?
#
loop_
_entity_poly.entity_id
_entity_poly.type
_entity_poly.pdbx_seq_one_letter_code
_entity_poly.pdbx_strand_id
1 'polypeptide(L)'
;ELAGNIQKAYASYMKAKIAYMNSRGQAVYPDANSTLRVTFGNVKGRDYGADGTGSWTAFTTVKGVVAKHTGEGEFNAPERQLAAIRAKDFGRWVDPKLKTVPVDFLATLDITGGNSGSAALNARGELVGLAFDGTLDSIISDWDFNPRATRDIQVDIRYILWNMEKVDHADNLLKEMGIE
;
A
#
# COMPACT_ATOMS: atom_id res chain seq x y z
N GLU A 1 22.65 24.19 -25.27
CA GLU A 1 23.08 23.18 -26.27
C GLU A 1 23.22 21.77 -25.69
N LEU A 2 24.04 21.58 -24.65
CA LEU A 2 24.28 20.26 -24.02
C LEU A 2 23.01 19.48 -23.63
N ALA A 3 22.06 20.11 -22.93
CA ALA A 3 20.82 19.44 -22.52
C ALA A 3 20.02 18.89 -23.71
N GLY A 4 19.98 19.61 -24.83
CA GLY A 4 19.30 19.16 -26.06
C GLY A 4 20.02 17.97 -26.71
N ASN A 5 21.35 17.93 -26.66
CA ASN A 5 22.13 16.80 -27.15
C ASN A 5 21.95 15.55 -26.26
N ILE A 6 21.91 15.73 -24.94
CA ILE A 6 21.60 14.65 -23.98
C ILE A 6 20.20 14.09 -24.27
N GLN A 7 19.19 14.94 -24.46
CA GLN A 7 17.83 14.47 -24.74
C GLN A 7 17.74 13.65 -26.04
N LYS A 8 18.44 14.07 -27.11
CA LYS A 8 18.51 13.32 -28.37
C LYS A 8 19.19 11.96 -28.19
N ALA A 9 20.30 11.92 -27.44
CA ALA A 9 21.02 10.68 -27.14
C ALA A 9 20.16 9.73 -26.29
N TYR A 10 19.50 10.26 -25.26
CA TYR A 10 18.61 9.50 -24.39
C TYR A 10 17.46 8.84 -25.17
N ALA A 11 16.82 9.58 -26.09
CA ALA A 11 15.76 9.02 -26.94
C ALA A 11 16.27 7.85 -27.81
N SER A 12 17.48 7.96 -28.35
CA SER A 12 18.09 6.89 -29.16
C SER A 12 18.46 5.68 -28.31
N TYR A 13 19.02 5.91 -27.12
CA TYR A 13 19.33 4.87 -26.14
C TYR A 13 18.06 4.11 -25.71
N MET A 14 16.98 4.83 -25.38
CA MET A 14 15.72 4.19 -24.97
C MET A 14 15.11 3.33 -26.07
N LYS A 15 15.19 3.75 -27.36
CA LYS A 15 14.79 2.89 -28.48
C LYS A 15 15.57 1.58 -28.53
N ALA A 16 16.89 1.64 -28.35
CA ALA A 16 17.74 0.46 -28.32
C ALA A 16 17.44 -0.44 -27.11
N LYS A 17 17.25 0.15 -25.91
CA LYS A 17 16.85 -0.57 -24.69
C LYS A 17 15.52 -1.30 -24.88
N ILE A 18 14.51 -0.62 -25.42
CA ILE A 18 13.20 -1.22 -25.71
C ILE A 18 13.34 -2.41 -26.67
N ALA A 19 14.08 -2.25 -27.78
CA ALA A 19 14.31 -3.33 -28.74
C ALA A 19 15.03 -4.53 -28.10
N TYR A 20 16.04 -4.28 -27.26
CA TYR A 20 16.78 -5.32 -26.55
C TYR A 20 15.91 -6.06 -25.52
N MET A 21 15.13 -5.35 -24.71
CA MET A 21 14.25 -5.98 -23.73
C MET A 21 13.14 -6.79 -24.41
N ASN A 22 12.58 -6.27 -25.51
CA ASN A 22 11.59 -6.99 -26.32
C ASN A 22 12.18 -8.28 -26.93
N SER A 23 13.44 -8.27 -27.41
CA SER A 23 14.08 -9.49 -27.92
C SER A 23 14.34 -10.54 -26.83
N ARG A 24 14.34 -10.12 -25.56
CA ARG A 24 14.40 -10.97 -24.36
C ARG A 24 13.02 -11.38 -23.84
N GLY A 25 11.94 -10.94 -24.46
CA GLY A 25 10.57 -11.17 -23.99
C GLY A 25 10.23 -10.45 -22.69
N GLN A 26 10.95 -9.38 -22.35
CA GLN A 26 10.75 -8.60 -21.13
C GLN A 26 9.97 -7.31 -21.44
N ALA A 27 8.97 -7.02 -20.60
CA ALA A 27 8.22 -5.78 -20.71
C ALA A 27 9.10 -4.56 -20.38
N VAL A 28 8.80 -3.44 -21.02
CA VAL A 28 9.39 -2.13 -20.71
C VAL A 28 8.25 -1.16 -20.48
N TYR A 29 8.27 -0.49 -19.33
CA TYR A 29 7.36 0.62 -19.02
C TYR A 29 8.15 1.93 -18.98
N PRO A 30 7.53 3.06 -19.39
CA PRO A 30 8.18 4.36 -19.33
C PRO A 30 8.35 4.80 -17.88
N ASP A 31 9.42 5.56 -17.62
CA ASP A 31 9.63 6.22 -16.32
C ASP A 31 8.41 7.07 -15.94
N ALA A 32 8.14 7.21 -14.63
CA ALA A 32 7.06 8.04 -14.13
C ALA A 32 7.25 9.51 -14.57
N ASN A 33 6.17 10.15 -15.02
CA ASN A 33 6.20 11.52 -15.54
C ASN A 33 4.92 12.30 -15.19
N SER A 34 4.37 12.03 -13.99
CA SER A 34 3.16 12.67 -13.46
C SER A 34 1.88 12.45 -14.29
N THR A 35 1.84 11.39 -15.09
CA THR A 35 0.63 10.91 -15.78
C THR A 35 0.06 9.69 -15.05
N LEU A 36 -1.22 9.38 -15.27
CA LEU A 36 -1.84 8.15 -14.76
C LEU A 36 -1.07 6.89 -15.19
N ARG A 37 -0.84 5.98 -14.24
CA ARG A 37 -0.23 4.65 -14.44
C ARG A 37 -1.03 3.59 -13.69
N VAL A 38 -0.80 2.33 -14.05
CA VAL A 38 -1.34 1.17 -13.37
C VAL A 38 -0.19 0.24 -13.04
N THR A 39 -0.10 -0.18 -11.79
CA THR A 39 0.76 -1.27 -11.32
C THR A 39 -0.13 -2.39 -10.77
N PHE A 40 0.35 -3.63 -10.84
CA PHE A 40 -0.43 -4.79 -10.41
C PHE A 40 0.47 -5.81 -9.74
N GLY A 41 -0.12 -6.59 -8.84
CA GLY A 41 0.63 -7.50 -8.00
C GLY A 41 -0.30 -8.26 -7.06
N ASN A 42 0.29 -8.82 -6.00
CA ASN A 42 -0.45 -9.61 -5.02
C ASN A 42 -0.17 -9.09 -3.62
N VAL A 43 -1.15 -9.24 -2.73
CA VAL A 43 -0.95 -9.06 -1.29
C VAL A 43 0.06 -10.10 -0.81
N LYS A 44 1.22 -9.63 -0.32
CA LYS A 44 2.34 -10.51 0.03
C LYS A 44 3.22 -9.88 1.09
N GLY A 45 3.54 -10.66 2.11
CA GLY A 45 4.59 -10.35 3.07
C GLY A 45 5.99 -10.42 2.47
N ARG A 46 6.99 -10.53 3.35
CA ARG A 46 8.40 -10.68 2.98
C ARG A 46 9.13 -11.53 3.99
N ASP A 47 10.18 -12.21 3.55
CA ASP A 47 10.83 -13.26 4.34
C ASP A 47 11.86 -12.71 5.35
N TYR A 48 12.21 -11.42 5.27
CA TYR A 48 13.21 -10.77 6.11
C TYR A 48 12.81 -9.32 6.41
N GLY A 49 12.85 -8.87 7.67
CA GLY A 49 12.72 -7.45 8.02
C GLY A 49 13.92 -6.60 7.62
N ALA A 50 13.76 -5.27 7.63
CA ALA A 50 14.81 -4.33 7.25
C ALA A 50 16.02 -4.32 8.22
N ASP A 51 15.82 -4.79 9.45
CA ASP A 51 16.85 -4.99 10.49
C ASP A 51 17.38 -6.43 10.53
N GLY A 52 17.03 -7.27 9.55
CA GLY A 52 17.38 -8.69 9.52
C GLY A 52 16.54 -9.58 10.44
N THR A 53 15.50 -9.03 11.08
CA THR A 53 14.60 -9.81 11.94
C THR A 53 13.42 -10.37 11.16
N GLY A 54 13.21 -11.69 11.24
CA GLY A 54 11.97 -12.41 10.94
C GLY A 54 11.30 -12.20 9.57
N SER A 55 10.26 -12.97 9.30
CA SER A 55 9.36 -12.73 8.17
C SER A 55 8.27 -11.73 8.58
N TRP A 56 7.93 -10.78 7.70
CA TRP A 56 6.77 -9.91 7.88
C TRP A 56 5.56 -10.54 7.22
N THR A 57 4.47 -10.67 7.97
CA THR A 57 3.17 -11.07 7.42
C THR A 57 2.61 -9.97 6.53
N ALA A 58 1.72 -10.35 5.61
CA ALA A 58 1.13 -9.40 4.68
C ALA A 58 0.15 -8.41 5.33
N PHE A 59 -0.35 -8.69 6.54
CA PHE A 59 -1.35 -7.86 7.22
C PHE A 59 -0.91 -7.52 8.64
N THR A 60 -1.27 -6.32 9.07
CA THR A 60 -1.36 -5.93 10.49
C THR A 60 -2.82 -5.96 10.95
N THR A 61 -3.06 -5.87 12.25
CA THR A 61 -4.41 -5.93 12.83
C THR A 61 -4.57 -4.93 13.96
N VAL A 62 -5.81 -4.67 14.38
CA VAL A 62 -6.12 -3.76 15.50
C VAL A 62 -5.48 -4.18 16.83
N LYS A 63 -5.07 -5.45 16.97
CA LYS A 63 -4.26 -5.90 18.12
C LYS A 63 -2.91 -5.17 18.18
N GLY A 64 -2.31 -4.89 17.02
CA GLY A 64 -1.05 -4.14 16.90
C GLY A 64 -1.19 -2.68 17.33
N VAL A 65 -2.36 -2.07 17.10
CA VAL A 65 -2.66 -0.70 17.57
C VAL A 65 -2.62 -0.66 19.10
N VAL A 66 -3.32 -1.59 19.77
CA VAL A 66 -3.31 -1.69 21.24
C VAL A 66 -1.91 -2.02 21.76
N ALA A 67 -1.20 -2.95 21.12
CA ALA A 67 0.14 -3.35 21.56
C ALA A 67 1.18 -2.23 21.47
N LYS A 68 1.01 -1.28 20.54
CA LYS A 68 1.91 -0.14 20.37
C LYS A 68 1.49 1.09 21.19
N HIS A 69 0.28 1.12 21.73
CA HIS A 69 -0.24 2.28 22.43
C HIS A 69 0.57 2.60 23.70
N THR A 70 1.06 3.83 23.80
CA THR A 70 1.79 4.35 24.97
C THR A 70 0.97 5.38 25.76
N GLY A 71 -0.09 5.94 25.17
CA GLY A 71 -0.88 7.04 25.75
C GLY A 71 -0.34 8.44 25.49
N GLU A 72 0.78 8.57 24.78
CA GLU A 72 1.42 9.86 24.48
C GLU A 72 2.15 9.87 23.13
N GLY A 73 2.41 11.08 22.61
CA GLY A 73 3.13 11.27 21.35
C GLY A 73 2.46 10.60 20.15
N GLU A 74 3.28 10.00 19.28
CA GLU A 74 2.85 9.35 18.04
C GLU A 74 2.11 8.01 18.27
N PHE A 75 2.16 7.46 19.49
CA PHE A 75 1.53 6.19 19.85
C PHE A 75 0.32 6.38 20.79
N ASN A 76 -0.42 7.47 20.59
CA ASN A 76 -1.60 7.82 21.38
C ASN A 76 -2.92 7.57 20.61
N ALA A 77 -3.28 6.29 20.44
CA ALA A 77 -4.56 5.90 19.84
C ALA A 77 -5.77 6.46 20.63
N PRO A 78 -6.86 6.93 19.97
CA PRO A 78 -8.03 7.47 20.64
C PRO A 78 -8.70 6.47 21.59
N GLU A 79 -9.15 6.92 22.76
CA GLU A 79 -9.76 6.04 23.76
C GLU A 79 -11.01 5.30 23.25
N ARG A 80 -11.82 5.94 22.38
CA ARG A 80 -12.97 5.29 21.73
C ARG A 80 -12.55 4.12 20.86
N GLN A 81 -11.46 4.27 20.11
CA GLN A 81 -10.89 3.20 19.29
C GLN A 81 -10.40 2.05 20.17
N LEU A 82 -9.66 2.35 21.24
CA LEU A 82 -9.20 1.34 22.20
C LEU A 82 -10.37 0.61 22.87
N ALA A 83 -11.42 1.32 23.25
CA ALA A 83 -12.63 0.76 23.83
C ALA A 83 -13.34 -0.20 22.86
N ALA A 84 -13.51 0.20 21.60
CA ALA A 84 -14.10 -0.65 20.56
C ALA A 84 -13.27 -1.93 20.32
N ILE A 85 -11.94 -1.83 20.33
CA ILE A 85 -11.03 -2.99 20.21
C ILE A 85 -11.15 -3.93 21.41
N ARG A 86 -11.15 -3.39 22.64
CA ARG A 86 -11.30 -4.18 23.87
C ARG A 86 -12.65 -4.90 23.94
N ALA A 87 -13.72 -4.23 23.50
CA ALA A 87 -15.06 -4.80 23.40
C ALA A 87 -15.20 -5.80 22.24
N LYS A 88 -14.21 -5.88 21.34
CA LYS A 88 -14.28 -6.63 20.07
C LYS A 88 -15.49 -6.25 19.21
N ASP A 89 -15.88 -4.97 19.25
CA ASP A 89 -16.95 -4.44 18.40
C ASP A 89 -16.44 -4.25 16.97
N PHE A 90 -16.19 -5.36 16.30
CA PHE A 90 -15.62 -5.41 14.96
C PHE A 90 -16.68 -5.47 13.86
N GLY A 91 -17.92 -5.86 14.20
CA GLY A 91 -19.01 -5.99 13.25
C GLY A 91 -18.68 -6.86 12.03
N ARG A 92 -19.14 -6.44 10.85
CA ARG A 92 -18.89 -7.11 9.57
C ARG A 92 -17.47 -6.95 9.03
N TRP A 93 -16.62 -6.14 9.67
CA TRP A 93 -15.27 -5.80 9.20
C TRP A 93 -14.21 -6.85 9.54
N VAL A 94 -14.61 -7.93 10.22
CA VAL A 94 -13.73 -9.04 10.59
C VAL A 94 -13.26 -9.80 9.35
N ASP A 95 -11.95 -9.92 9.19
CA ASP A 95 -11.39 -10.83 8.20
C ASP A 95 -11.59 -12.30 8.65
N PRO A 96 -12.14 -13.19 7.81
CA PRO A 96 -12.41 -14.57 8.18
C PRO A 96 -11.17 -15.40 8.52
N LYS A 97 -9.98 -15.03 8.05
CA LYS A 97 -8.72 -15.72 8.34
C LYS A 97 -8.01 -15.11 9.54
N LEU A 98 -7.92 -13.78 9.62
CA LEU A 98 -7.27 -13.08 10.73
C LEU A 98 -8.11 -13.09 12.01
N LYS A 99 -9.43 -13.35 11.90
CA LYS A 99 -10.41 -13.33 13.00
C LYS A 99 -10.44 -12.00 13.75
N THR A 100 -10.12 -10.91 13.07
CA THR A 100 -10.12 -9.53 13.58
C THR A 100 -10.15 -8.53 12.42
N VAL A 101 -10.19 -7.23 12.73
CA VAL A 101 -10.13 -6.17 11.72
C VAL A 101 -8.67 -6.01 11.27
N PRO A 102 -8.37 -6.18 9.97
CA PRO A 102 -7.07 -5.84 9.41
C PRO A 102 -6.87 -4.33 9.47
N VAL A 103 -5.62 -3.87 9.58
CA VAL A 103 -5.28 -2.43 9.61
C VAL A 103 -4.62 -2.04 8.31
N ASP A 104 -3.37 -2.46 8.13
CA ASP A 104 -2.60 -2.23 6.92
C ASP A 104 -2.23 -3.56 6.26
N PHE A 105 -1.89 -3.50 4.98
CA PHE A 105 -1.36 -4.63 4.25
C PHE A 105 -0.21 -4.27 3.30
N LEU A 106 0.62 -5.28 3.04
CA LEU A 106 1.72 -5.24 2.09
C LEU A 106 1.30 -5.85 0.76
N ALA A 107 1.66 -5.20 -0.35
CA ALA A 107 1.52 -5.75 -1.68
C ALA A 107 2.81 -5.61 -2.49
N THR A 108 2.87 -6.33 -3.61
CA THR A 108 4.01 -6.29 -4.54
C THR A 108 3.80 -5.22 -5.62
N LEU A 109 3.21 -4.07 -5.28
CA LEU A 109 2.99 -3.00 -6.23
C LEU A 109 4.23 -2.12 -6.35
N ASP A 110 4.43 -1.59 -7.55
CA ASP A 110 5.53 -0.68 -7.87
C ASP A 110 5.02 0.76 -7.78
N ILE A 111 5.35 1.44 -6.69
CA ILE A 111 4.94 2.81 -6.40
C ILE A 111 6.16 3.70 -6.10
N THR A 112 5.99 4.99 -6.37
CA THR A 112 6.92 6.07 -5.96
C THR A 112 6.12 7.33 -5.58
N GLY A 113 6.80 8.43 -5.30
CA GLY A 113 6.20 9.73 -5.02
C GLY A 113 5.10 10.10 -6.02
N GLY A 114 3.96 10.55 -5.50
CA GLY A 114 2.74 10.84 -6.27
C GLY A 114 1.68 9.73 -6.23
N ASN A 115 1.98 8.54 -5.70
CA ASN A 115 1.00 7.46 -5.54
C ASN A 115 0.22 7.49 -4.22
N SER A 116 0.58 8.33 -3.23
CA SER A 116 -0.16 8.41 -1.96
C SER A 116 -1.63 8.78 -2.21
N GLY A 117 -2.54 7.99 -1.65
CA GLY A 117 -3.99 8.08 -1.86
C GLY A 117 -4.52 7.24 -3.03
N SER A 118 -3.65 6.53 -3.77
CA SER A 118 -4.09 5.69 -4.89
C SER A 118 -4.98 4.53 -4.43
N ALA A 119 -6.07 4.30 -5.15
CA ALA A 119 -6.98 3.19 -4.91
C ALA A 119 -6.33 1.85 -5.31
N ALA A 120 -6.26 0.90 -4.38
CA ALA A 120 -6.04 -0.50 -4.74
C ALA A 120 -7.35 -1.22 -4.99
N LEU A 121 -7.37 -1.95 -6.10
CA LEU A 121 -8.53 -2.67 -6.57
C LEU A 121 -8.26 -4.17 -6.56
N ASN A 122 -9.26 -4.97 -6.18
CA ASN A 122 -9.18 -6.42 -6.32
C ASN A 122 -9.42 -6.86 -7.78
N ALA A 123 -9.39 -8.17 -8.03
CA ALA A 123 -9.59 -8.74 -9.37
C ALA A 123 -10.96 -8.44 -10.01
N ARG A 124 -11.93 -7.91 -9.25
CA ARG A 124 -13.24 -7.44 -9.74
C ARG A 124 -13.31 -5.92 -9.94
N GLY A 125 -12.23 -5.19 -9.66
CA GLY A 125 -12.23 -3.73 -9.72
C GLY A 125 -12.84 -3.05 -8.50
N GLU A 126 -13.03 -3.76 -7.38
CA GLU A 126 -13.58 -3.18 -6.15
C GLU A 126 -12.45 -2.65 -5.26
N LEU A 127 -12.69 -1.52 -4.60
CA LEU A 127 -11.75 -0.88 -3.67
C LEU A 127 -11.45 -1.80 -2.47
N VAL A 128 -10.17 -2.04 -2.21
CA VAL A 128 -9.70 -2.85 -1.07
C VAL A 128 -8.73 -2.12 -0.16
N GLY A 129 -8.15 -1.01 -0.61
CA GLY A 129 -7.26 -0.20 0.20
C GLY A 129 -6.80 1.06 -0.49
N LEU A 130 -6.05 1.87 0.26
CA LEU A 130 -5.42 3.09 -0.23
C LEU A 130 -3.93 3.01 0.04
N ALA A 131 -3.11 3.20 -1.01
CA ALA A 131 -1.66 3.28 -0.87
C ALA A 131 -1.29 4.55 -0.10
N PHE A 132 -0.40 4.44 0.89
CA PHE A 132 0.07 5.61 1.63
C PHE A 132 1.58 5.68 1.77
N ASP A 133 2.28 4.54 1.74
CA ASP A 133 3.74 4.50 1.91
C ASP A 133 4.35 3.25 1.26
N GLY A 134 5.66 3.11 1.33
CA GLY A 134 6.39 1.89 1.00
C GLY A 134 7.34 1.49 2.12
N THR A 135 7.75 0.21 2.13
CA THR A 135 8.74 -0.26 3.11
C THR A 135 10.11 0.38 2.88
N LEU A 136 11.03 0.36 3.86
CA LEU A 136 12.38 0.96 3.71
C LEU A 136 13.09 0.55 2.40
N ASP A 137 12.97 -0.71 1.99
CA ASP A 137 13.57 -1.23 0.76
C ASP A 137 12.98 -0.62 -0.54
N SER A 138 11.84 0.06 -0.47
CA SER A 138 11.25 0.77 -1.61
C SER A 138 11.83 2.17 -1.82
N ILE A 139 12.72 2.66 -0.96
CA ILE A 139 13.37 3.98 -1.12
C ILE A 139 14.13 4.08 -2.45
N ILE A 140 14.58 2.95 -3.00
CA ILE A 140 15.29 2.90 -4.28
C ILE A 140 14.36 2.75 -5.49
N SER A 141 13.03 2.85 -5.35
CA SER A 141 12.08 2.56 -6.43
C SER A 141 12.24 3.44 -7.68
N ASP A 142 12.82 4.63 -7.53
CA ASP A 142 13.19 5.50 -8.67
C ASP A 142 14.34 4.96 -9.52
N TRP A 143 15.11 3.99 -8.98
CA TRP A 143 16.32 3.44 -9.61
C TRP A 143 16.20 1.95 -9.92
N ASP A 144 15.60 1.17 -9.02
CA ASP A 144 15.44 -0.27 -9.16
C ASP A 144 14.23 -0.78 -8.38
N PHE A 145 13.60 -1.84 -8.91
CA PHE A 145 12.53 -2.55 -8.25
C PHE A 145 13.02 -3.95 -7.86
N ASN A 146 13.09 -4.25 -6.56
CA ASN A 146 13.50 -5.56 -6.06
C ASN A 146 12.26 -6.42 -5.73
N PRO A 147 11.92 -7.43 -6.53
CA PRO A 147 10.70 -8.23 -6.31
C PRO A 147 10.68 -8.97 -4.97
N ARG A 148 11.86 -9.23 -4.37
CA ARG A 148 11.97 -9.93 -3.09
C ARG A 148 11.66 -9.02 -1.91
N ALA A 149 12.11 -7.76 -1.96
CA ALA A 149 12.10 -6.83 -0.83
C ALA A 149 11.02 -5.74 -0.92
N THR A 150 10.86 -5.14 -2.11
CA THR A 150 10.02 -3.96 -2.32
C THR A 150 8.56 -4.30 -2.07
N ARG A 151 7.94 -3.58 -1.15
CA ARG A 151 6.50 -3.65 -0.85
C ARG A 151 5.95 -2.24 -0.70
N ASP A 152 4.79 -2.01 -1.27
CA ASP A 152 3.93 -0.89 -0.90
C ASP A 152 3.15 -1.22 0.38
N ILE A 153 2.79 -0.18 1.11
CA ILE A 153 1.98 -0.23 2.32
C ILE A 153 0.66 0.48 2.04
N GLN A 154 -0.42 -0.24 2.31
CA GLN A 154 -1.78 0.22 2.11
C GLN A 154 -2.58 0.11 3.39
N VAL A 155 -3.50 1.03 3.60
CA VAL A 155 -4.53 0.88 4.61
C VAL A 155 -5.67 0.04 4.04
N ASP A 156 -6.13 -0.97 4.77
CA ASP A 156 -7.25 -1.83 4.37
C ASP A 156 -8.56 -1.06 4.46
N ILE A 157 -9.41 -1.16 3.43
CA ILE A 157 -10.69 -0.45 3.40
C ILE A 157 -11.60 -0.83 4.57
N ARG A 158 -11.49 -2.06 5.09
CA ARG A 158 -12.25 -2.51 6.26
C ARG A 158 -11.84 -1.76 7.52
N TYR A 159 -10.58 -1.35 7.65
CA TYR A 159 -10.13 -0.53 8.77
C TYR A 159 -10.71 0.87 8.70
N ILE A 160 -10.70 1.48 7.51
CA ILE A 160 -11.29 2.79 7.28
C ILE A 160 -12.78 2.75 7.65
N LEU A 161 -13.53 1.80 7.08
CA LEU A 161 -14.96 1.67 7.30
C LEU A 161 -15.30 1.30 8.75
N TRP A 162 -14.48 0.47 9.41
CA TRP A 162 -14.64 0.17 10.83
C TRP A 162 -14.45 1.40 11.72
N ASN A 163 -13.44 2.25 11.45
CA ASN A 163 -13.28 3.50 12.20
C ASN A 163 -14.46 4.45 11.95
N MET A 164 -14.88 4.60 10.69
CA MET A 164 -16.05 5.41 10.34
C MET A 164 -17.32 4.95 11.06
N GLU A 165 -17.58 3.65 11.16
CA GLU A 165 -18.79 3.11 11.80
C GLU A 165 -18.69 3.09 13.33
N LYS A 166 -17.57 2.61 13.89
CA LYS A 166 -17.45 2.26 15.31
C LYS A 166 -16.75 3.31 16.17
N VAL A 167 -15.99 4.21 15.57
CA VAL A 167 -15.16 5.18 16.30
C VAL A 167 -15.66 6.60 16.08
N ASP A 168 -15.85 6.98 14.81
CA ASP A 168 -16.14 8.36 14.42
C ASP A 168 -17.62 8.63 14.18
N HIS A 169 -18.43 7.57 13.98
CA HIS A 169 -19.86 7.66 13.66
C HIS A 169 -20.16 8.52 12.42
N ALA A 170 -19.41 8.26 11.34
CA ALA A 170 -19.55 8.93 10.05
C ALA A 170 -20.70 8.34 9.21
N ASP A 171 -21.89 8.23 9.81
CA ASP A 171 -23.05 7.52 9.25
C ASP A 171 -23.50 8.10 7.90
N ASN A 172 -23.40 9.41 7.73
CA ASN A 172 -23.74 10.10 6.49
C ASN A 172 -22.88 9.64 5.31
N LEU A 173 -21.58 9.42 5.52
CA LEU A 173 -20.66 8.97 4.47
C LEU A 173 -20.83 7.47 4.18
N LEU A 174 -21.07 6.67 5.22
CA LEU A 174 -21.38 5.24 5.04
C LEU A 174 -22.65 5.05 4.21
N LYS A 175 -23.67 5.87 4.47
CA LYS A 175 -24.89 5.93 3.68
C LYS A 175 -24.65 6.34 2.23
N GLU A 176 -23.87 7.41 2.01
CA GLU A 176 -23.53 7.88 0.67
C GLU A 176 -22.83 6.80 -0.16
N MET A 177 -21.95 6.02 0.47
CA MET A 177 -21.25 4.90 -0.18
C MET A 177 -22.10 3.64 -0.32
N GLY A 178 -23.32 3.60 0.24
CA GLY A 178 -24.20 2.43 0.21
C GLY A 178 -23.72 1.27 1.11
N ILE A 179 -23.07 1.59 2.23
CA ILE A 179 -22.40 0.65 3.14
C ILE A 179 -23.16 0.51 4.48
N GLU A 180 -24.45 0.88 4.55
CA GLU A 180 -25.30 0.69 5.75
C GLU A 180 -25.47 -0.79 6.15
#